data_AF-A0A183KGL1-F1
#
_entry.id   AF-A0A183KGL1-F1
#
_cell.length_a   1.000
_cell.length_b   1.000
_cell.length_c   1.000
_cell.angle_alpha   90.00
_cell.angle_beta   90.00
_cell.angle_gamma   90.00
#
_symmetry.space_group_name_H-M   'P 1'
#
loop_
_entity.id
_entity.type
_entity.pdbx_description
1 polymer ?
#
loop_
_entity_poly.entity_id
_entity_poly.type
_entity_poly.pdbx_seq_one_letter_code
_entity_poly.pdbx_strand_id
1 'polypeptide(L)'
;FVYYVFISNPQAISQRKCDAYFKIIEEQIENIKYDLVEFFNRKIRNHFKSENYTVDLYRESSDDGKMRIQIIDFNVFGPPTEALLFQWSELENDVHENDTIPLFRYQSDQNIRPNSVNQYSVPIDLIDIASGSDPVKVMDFIQAVSPETYSYSSIVFHINSTNVNLCY
;
A
#
# COMPACT_ATOMS: atom_id res chain seq x y z
N PHE A 1 1.03 -7.70 11.83
CA PHE A 1 0.32 -6.41 11.81
C PHE A 1 -0.27 -6.23 10.43
N VAL A 2 -1.59 -6.29 10.31
CA VAL A 2 -2.24 -6.27 9.00
C VAL A 2 -3.30 -5.18 9.03
N TYR A 3 -3.09 -4.20 8.18
CA TYR A 3 -4.05 -3.14 7.89
C TYR A 3 -4.89 -3.60 6.72
N TYR A 4 -6.18 -3.31 6.77
CA TYR A 4 -7.14 -3.69 5.75
C TYR A 4 -7.83 -2.45 5.24
N VAL A 5 -7.91 -2.32 3.92
CA VAL A 5 -8.68 -1.25 3.30
C VAL A 5 -9.98 -1.85 2.81
N PHE A 6 -11.08 -1.30 3.34
CA PHE A 6 -12.41 -1.51 2.80
C PHE A 6 -12.66 -0.52 1.69
N ILE A 7 -13.26 -0.99 0.62
CA ILE A 7 -13.59 -0.17 -0.55
C ILE A 7 -15.10 -0.39 -0.82
N SER A 8 -15.87 0.71 -0.73
CA SER A 8 -17.32 0.88 -1.03
C SER A 8 -18.25 -0.30 -0.74
N ASN A 9 -19.21 -0.11 0.18
CA ASN A 9 -20.38 -0.96 0.41
C ASN A 9 -20.19 -2.48 0.12
N PRO A 10 -19.60 -3.20 1.09
CA PRO A 10 -18.25 -3.76 0.99
C PRO A 10 -18.01 -4.66 -0.24
N GLN A 11 -17.39 -4.10 -1.28
CA GLN A 11 -17.05 -4.85 -2.49
C GLN A 11 -15.66 -5.51 -2.38
N ALA A 12 -14.71 -4.88 -1.67
CA ALA A 12 -13.34 -5.37 -1.59
C ALA A 12 -12.66 -5.13 -0.24
N ILE A 13 -11.78 -6.07 0.12
CA ILE A 13 -10.84 -6.01 1.25
C ILE A 13 -9.43 -6.24 0.71
N SER A 14 -8.51 -5.33 1.01
CA SER A 14 -7.11 -5.44 0.61
C SER A 14 -6.17 -5.40 1.81
N GLN A 15 -5.13 -6.24 1.81
CA GLN A 15 -3.98 -6.07 2.69
C GLN A 15 -3.22 -4.78 2.33
N ARG A 16 -3.08 -3.83 3.27
CA ARG A 16 -2.35 -2.56 3.02
C ARG A 16 -0.88 -2.78 2.66
N LYS A 17 -0.18 -3.65 3.41
CA LYS A 17 1.25 -3.90 3.19
C LYS A 17 1.43 -4.90 2.06
N CYS A 18 1.33 -4.43 0.82
CA CYS A 18 1.33 -5.26 -0.39
C CYS A 18 2.66 -5.97 -0.67
N ASP A 19 3.76 -5.49 -0.06
CA ASP A 19 5.12 -5.99 -0.25
C ASP A 19 5.55 -7.04 0.79
N ALA A 20 4.64 -7.53 1.63
CA ALA A 20 4.97 -8.49 2.68
C ALA A 20 3.98 -9.66 2.75
N TYR A 21 4.51 -10.87 2.82
CA TYR A 21 3.71 -12.05 3.13
C TYR A 21 3.47 -12.18 4.63
N PHE A 22 2.24 -12.51 5.03
CA PHE A 22 1.89 -12.85 6.40
C PHE A 22 1.13 -14.16 6.47
N LYS A 23 1.78 -15.20 6.97
CA LYS A 23 1.20 -16.55 7.16
C LYS A 23 -0.15 -16.54 7.87
N ILE A 24 -0.31 -15.68 8.89
CA ILE A 24 -1.54 -15.58 9.66
C ILE A 24 -2.76 -15.17 8.82
N ILE A 25 -2.55 -14.40 7.73
CA ILE A 25 -3.65 -14.01 6.84
C ILE A 25 -4.18 -15.23 6.11
N GLU A 26 -3.27 -16.05 5.57
CA GLU A 26 -3.63 -17.30 4.89
C GLU A 26 -4.32 -18.29 5.83
N GLU A 27 -3.80 -18.45 7.05
CA GLU A 27 -4.37 -19.36 8.06
C GLU A 27 -5.72 -18.90 8.61
N GLN A 28 -6.03 -17.60 8.60
CA GLN A 28 -7.24 -17.03 9.21
C GLN A 28 -8.08 -16.17 8.27
N ILE A 29 -7.95 -16.37 6.96
CA ILE A 29 -8.56 -15.49 5.95
C ILE A 29 -10.06 -15.30 6.17
N GLU A 30 -10.79 -16.38 6.46
CA GLU A 30 -12.23 -16.32 6.68
C GLU A 30 -12.62 -15.64 7.99
N ASN A 31 -11.85 -15.86 9.06
CA ASN A 31 -12.09 -15.19 10.35
C ASN A 31 -11.82 -13.70 10.24
N ILE A 32 -10.73 -13.31 9.56
CA ILE A 32 -10.39 -11.93 9.28
C ILE A 32 -11.52 -11.27 8.48
N LYS A 33 -11.94 -11.91 7.39
CA LYS A 33 -13.02 -11.43 6.53
C LYS A 33 -14.31 -11.23 7.31
N TYR A 34 -14.70 -12.21 8.11
CA TYR A 34 -15.90 -12.15 8.95
C TYR A 34 -15.84 -10.98 9.95
N ASP A 35 -14.76 -10.88 10.73
CA ASP A 35 -14.62 -9.83 11.75
C ASP A 35 -14.70 -8.42 11.13
N LEU A 36 -14.02 -8.24 10.00
CA LEU A 36 -13.96 -7.00 9.27
C LEU A 36 -15.34 -6.60 8.71
N VAL A 37 -16.06 -7.55 8.08
CA VAL A 37 -17.40 -7.32 7.51
C VAL A 37 -18.43 -7.04 8.61
N GLU A 38 -18.39 -7.80 9.70
CA GLU A 38 -19.25 -7.60 10.86
C GLU A 38 -19.03 -6.22 11.49
N PHE A 39 -17.77 -5.81 11.64
CA PHE A 39 -17.42 -4.48 12.13
C PHE A 39 -17.93 -3.38 11.19
N PHE A 40 -17.70 -3.51 9.88
CA PHE A 40 -18.17 -2.55 8.88
C PHE A 40 -19.69 -2.37 8.95
N ASN A 41 -20.44 -3.47 8.89
CA ASN A 41 -21.91 -3.45 8.91
C ASN A 41 -22.47 -2.83 10.21
N ARG A 42 -21.82 -3.04 11.35
CA ARG A 42 -22.32 -2.58 12.65
C ARG A 42 -21.87 -1.18 13.05
N LYS A 43 -20.70 -0.73 12.58
CA LYS A 43 -20.05 0.49 13.09
C LYS A 43 -19.85 1.57 12.04
N ILE A 44 -19.85 1.22 10.75
CA ILE A 44 -19.48 2.13 9.67
C ILE A 44 -20.65 2.33 8.69
N ARG A 45 -21.32 1.24 8.31
CA ARG A 45 -22.42 1.27 7.36
C ARG A 45 -23.53 2.22 7.82
N ASN A 46 -24.03 3.04 6.89
CA ASN A 46 -25.08 4.04 7.11
C ASN A 46 -24.75 5.16 8.12
N HIS A 47 -23.49 5.30 8.55
CA HIS A 47 -23.06 6.41 9.41
C HIS A 47 -22.46 7.60 8.63
N PHE A 48 -22.29 7.46 7.32
CA PHE A 48 -21.71 8.48 6.44
C PHE A 48 -22.68 8.87 5.32
N LYS A 49 -22.60 10.12 4.88
CA LYS A 49 -23.41 10.63 3.74
C LYS A 49 -22.92 10.09 2.40
N SER A 50 -21.63 9.77 2.29
CA SER A 50 -21.07 9.15 1.09
C SER A 50 -21.29 7.66 1.14
N GLU A 51 -21.75 7.09 0.03
CA GLU A 51 -21.89 5.64 -0.14
C GLU A 51 -20.56 4.99 -0.55
N ASN A 52 -19.66 5.78 -1.16
CA ASN A 52 -18.34 5.36 -1.62
C ASN A 52 -17.26 6.08 -0.83
N TYR A 53 -16.43 5.30 -0.16
CA TYR A 53 -15.24 5.73 0.56
C TYR A 53 -14.33 4.52 0.72
N THR A 54 -13.10 4.79 1.12
CA THR A 54 -12.24 3.74 1.65
C THR A 54 -12.00 3.96 3.14
N VAL A 55 -11.79 2.88 3.87
CA VAL A 55 -11.48 2.96 5.31
C VAL A 55 -10.36 1.99 5.66
N ASP A 56 -9.35 2.53 6.33
CA ASP A 56 -8.19 1.79 6.81
C ASP A 56 -8.52 1.25 8.21
N LEU A 57 -8.53 -0.06 8.34
CA LEU A 57 -8.82 -0.77 9.59
C LEU A 57 -7.59 -1.53 10.07
N TYR A 58 -7.41 -1.54 11.39
CA TYR A 58 -6.38 -2.30 12.06
C TYR A 58 -7.02 -3.36 12.96
N ARG A 59 -6.70 -4.63 12.69
CA ARG A 59 -7.22 -5.80 13.44
C ARG A 59 -6.10 -6.39 14.29
N GLU A 60 -6.34 -6.52 15.60
CA GLU A 60 -5.39 -7.09 16.54
C GLU A 60 -6.06 -7.96 17.60
N SER A 61 -5.33 -9.00 18.05
CA SER A 61 -5.71 -9.72 19.26
C SER A 61 -5.31 -8.90 20.48
N SER A 62 -6.23 -8.77 21.41
CA SER A 62 -5.99 -8.16 22.72
C SER A 62 -5.46 -9.17 23.72
N ASP A 63 -4.90 -8.68 24.83
CA ASP A 63 -4.37 -9.50 25.93
C ASP A 63 -5.42 -10.42 26.56
N ASP A 64 -6.70 -10.06 26.48
CA ASP A 64 -7.84 -10.86 26.95
C ASP A 64 -8.33 -11.89 25.93
N GLY A 65 -7.57 -12.12 24.85
CA GLY A 65 -7.88 -13.08 23.79
C GLY A 65 -9.00 -12.62 22.85
N LYS A 66 -9.52 -11.40 22.99
CA LYS A 66 -10.55 -10.86 22.10
C LYS A 66 -9.94 -10.16 20.90
N MET A 67 -10.61 -10.26 19.76
CA MET A 67 -10.25 -9.49 18.58
C MET A 67 -10.76 -8.05 18.72
N ARG A 68 -9.90 -7.06 18.45
CA ARG A 68 -10.26 -5.65 18.35
C ARG A 68 -9.99 -5.15 16.94
N ILE A 69 -10.90 -4.31 16.47
CA ILE A 69 -10.76 -3.59 15.21
C ILE A 69 -10.78 -2.10 15.52
N GLN A 70 -9.75 -1.40 15.08
CA GLN A 70 -9.60 0.05 15.20
C GLN A 70 -9.72 0.68 13.80
N ILE A 71 -10.40 1.82 13.72
CA ILE A 71 -10.40 2.65 12.51
C ILE A 71 -9.16 3.54 12.57
N ILE A 72 -8.37 3.51 11.50
CA ILE A 72 -7.16 4.32 11.36
C ILE A 72 -7.47 5.60 10.59
N ASP A 73 -8.07 5.47 9.41
CA ASP A 73 -8.32 6.60 8.52
C ASP A 73 -9.50 6.35 7.57
N PHE A 74 -10.14 7.41 7.12
CA PHE A 74 -11.14 7.40 6.05
C PHE A 74 -10.62 8.20 4.86
N ASN A 75 -10.71 7.61 3.67
CA ASN A 75 -10.20 8.18 2.45
C ASN A 75 -11.29 8.27 1.37
N VAL A 76 -11.05 9.13 0.38
CA VAL A 76 -11.93 9.25 -0.78
C VAL A 76 -11.88 7.96 -1.61
N PHE A 77 -12.99 7.63 -2.26
CA PHE A 77 -13.02 6.54 -3.22
C PHE A 77 -12.43 7.03 -4.55
N GLY A 78 -11.34 6.41 -4.98
CA GLY A 78 -10.61 6.77 -6.19
C GLY A 78 -9.31 7.54 -5.93
N PRO A 79 -8.57 7.90 -6.99
CA PRO A 79 -7.38 8.73 -6.90
C PRO A 79 -7.66 10.05 -6.14
N PRO A 80 -6.72 10.53 -5.28
CA PRO A 80 -5.33 10.11 -5.15
C PRO A 80 -5.10 8.92 -4.21
N THR A 81 -6.15 8.32 -3.64
CA THR A 81 -6.01 7.15 -2.76
C THR A 81 -5.50 5.94 -3.55
N GLU A 82 -4.66 5.12 -2.93
CA GLU A 82 -4.12 3.90 -3.55
C GLU A 82 -5.15 2.76 -3.52
N ALA A 83 -5.29 2.05 -4.64
CA ALA A 83 -6.14 0.85 -4.73
C ALA A 83 -5.47 -0.43 -4.17
N LEU A 84 -4.20 -0.36 -3.76
CA LEU A 84 -3.42 -1.46 -3.18
C LEU A 84 -3.31 -2.68 -4.11
N LEU A 85 -3.79 -3.85 -3.67
CA LEU A 85 -3.82 -5.09 -4.46
C LEU A 85 -4.97 -5.12 -5.49
N PHE A 86 -5.64 -3.98 -5.69
CA PHE A 86 -6.67 -3.78 -6.69
C PHE A 86 -6.26 -2.69 -7.69
N GLN A 87 -7.01 -2.60 -8.78
CA GLN A 87 -6.99 -1.48 -9.72
C GLN A 87 -8.28 -0.66 -9.53
N TRP A 88 -8.20 0.66 -9.66
CA TRP A 88 -9.42 1.49 -9.57
C TRP A 88 -10.44 1.12 -10.65
N SER A 89 -9.99 0.78 -11.85
CA SER A 89 -10.86 0.40 -12.96
C SER A 89 -11.69 -0.86 -12.67
N GLU A 90 -11.18 -1.85 -11.93
CA GLU A 90 -12.01 -3.02 -11.58
C GLU A 90 -13.01 -2.70 -10.48
N LEU A 91 -12.67 -1.80 -9.55
CA LEU A 91 -13.56 -1.38 -8.46
C LEU A 91 -14.70 -0.46 -8.93
N GLU A 92 -14.46 0.33 -9.98
CA GLU A 92 -15.46 1.20 -10.59
C GLU A 92 -16.44 0.46 -11.51
N ASN A 93 -15.96 -0.58 -12.20
CA ASN A 93 -16.76 -1.36 -13.15
C ASN A 93 -17.58 -2.47 -12.47
N ASP A 94 -17.13 -2.95 -11.32
CA ASP A 94 -17.85 -3.94 -10.53
C ASP A 94 -18.92 -3.26 -9.65
N VAL A 95 -20.03 -2.91 -10.27
CA VAL A 95 -21.31 -2.72 -9.58
C VAL A 95 -21.80 -4.11 -9.14
N HIS A 96 -21.13 -4.71 -8.15
CA HIS A 96 -21.63 -5.90 -7.46
C HIS A 96 -22.83 -5.49 -6.61
N GLU A 97 -23.96 -5.21 -7.28
CA GLU A 97 -25.24 -4.87 -6.67
C GLU A 97 -25.81 -6.05 -5.86
N ASN A 98 -25.23 -7.25 -5.95
CA ASN A 98 -25.81 -8.48 -5.41
C ASN A 98 -24.86 -9.43 -4.65
N ASP A 99 -23.54 -9.23 -4.66
CA ASP A 99 -22.65 -10.11 -3.91
C ASP A 99 -22.48 -9.62 -2.47
N THR A 100 -23.05 -10.38 -1.53
CA THR A 100 -23.01 -10.05 -0.08
C THR A 100 -21.61 -10.23 0.52
N ILE A 101 -20.67 -10.78 -0.26
CA ILE A 101 -19.38 -11.26 0.21
C ILE A 101 -18.27 -10.46 -0.50
N PRO A 102 -17.48 -9.64 0.22
CA PRO A 102 -16.41 -8.86 -0.40
C PRO A 102 -15.31 -9.75 -0.98
N LEU A 103 -14.68 -9.30 -2.05
CA LEU A 103 -13.45 -9.91 -2.58
C LEU A 103 -12.28 -9.56 -1.65
N PHE A 104 -11.54 -10.57 -1.17
CA PHE A 104 -10.40 -10.36 -0.28
C PHE A 104 -9.10 -10.71 -1.02
N ARG A 105 -8.24 -9.71 -1.24
CA ARG A 105 -6.88 -9.89 -1.76
C ARG A 105 -5.83 -9.64 -0.67
N TYR A 106 -4.82 -10.51 -0.68
CA TYR A 106 -3.66 -10.44 0.20
C TYR A 106 -2.40 -10.89 -0.56
N GLN A 107 -1.23 -10.57 -0.04
CA GLN A 107 0.05 -10.98 -0.62
C GLN A 107 0.34 -12.44 -0.24
N SER A 108 0.31 -13.33 -1.23
CA SER A 108 0.50 -14.78 -1.04
C SER A 108 1.92 -15.26 -1.40
N ASP A 109 2.75 -14.43 -2.05
CA ASP A 109 4.11 -14.83 -2.40
C ASP A 109 5.01 -14.86 -1.16
N GLN A 110 5.36 -16.07 -0.71
CA GLN A 110 6.24 -16.30 0.44
C GLN A 110 7.69 -15.84 0.21
N ASN A 111 8.10 -15.67 -1.05
CA ASN A 111 9.45 -15.24 -1.40
C ASN A 111 9.59 -13.72 -1.48
N ILE A 112 8.48 -12.97 -1.34
CA ILE A 112 8.53 -11.52 -1.34
C ILE A 112 9.38 -11.03 -0.18
N ARG A 113 10.31 -10.12 -0.48
CA ARG A 113 11.13 -9.47 0.53
C ARG A 113 10.52 -8.09 0.78
N PRO A 114 9.97 -7.84 1.97
CA PRO A 114 9.47 -6.51 2.31
C PRO A 114 10.58 -5.50 2.07
N ASN A 115 10.25 -4.40 1.40
CA ASN A 115 11.24 -3.35 1.23
C ASN A 115 11.55 -2.78 2.62
N SER A 116 12.77 -3.01 3.12
CA SER A 116 13.15 -2.61 4.47
C SER A 116 13.00 -1.10 4.65
N VAL A 117 13.23 -0.32 3.58
CA VAL A 117 13.24 1.14 3.60
C VAL A 117 11.84 1.75 3.79
N ASN A 118 10.78 1.07 3.35
CA ASN A 118 9.39 1.52 3.54
C ASN A 118 8.98 1.62 5.02
N GLN A 119 9.68 0.94 5.93
CA GLN A 119 9.37 1.00 7.36
C GLN A 119 10.02 2.18 8.08
N TYR A 120 11.04 2.82 7.49
CA TYR A 120 11.91 3.74 8.22
C TYR A 120 11.51 5.22 8.10
N SER A 121 10.33 5.54 7.55
CA SER A 121 9.92 6.94 7.28
C SER A 121 11.02 7.74 6.57
N VAL A 122 11.81 7.07 5.73
CA VAL A 122 12.90 7.69 4.99
C VAL A 122 12.27 8.56 3.91
N PRO A 123 12.65 9.84 3.80
CA PRO A 123 12.21 10.71 2.72
C PRO A 123 12.35 10.01 1.36
N ILE A 124 11.32 10.11 0.53
CA ILE A 124 11.30 9.50 -0.81
C ILE A 124 12.54 9.91 -1.62
N ASP A 125 13.02 11.14 -1.43
CA ASP A 125 14.20 11.65 -2.12
C ASP A 125 15.47 10.87 -1.77
N LEU A 126 15.62 10.44 -0.51
CA LEU A 126 16.76 9.61 -0.10
C LEU A 126 16.65 8.18 -0.65
N ILE A 127 15.43 7.66 -0.79
CA ILE A 127 15.19 6.35 -1.41
C ILE A 127 15.57 6.43 -2.90
N ASP A 128 15.11 7.44 -3.62
CA ASP A 128 15.37 7.63 -5.04
C ASP A 128 16.85 7.89 -5.35
N ILE A 129 17.54 8.63 -4.47
CA ILE A 129 19.00 8.82 -4.52
C ILE A 129 19.72 7.48 -4.32
N ALA A 130 19.32 6.70 -3.32
CA ALA A 130 19.96 5.43 -2.99
C ALA A 130 19.70 4.33 -4.02
N SER A 131 18.53 4.31 -4.65
CA SER A 131 18.17 3.37 -5.71
C SER A 131 18.68 3.80 -7.09
N GLY A 132 19.04 5.08 -7.26
CA GLY A 132 19.38 5.67 -8.55
C GLY A 132 18.17 5.86 -9.47
N SER A 133 16.95 5.87 -8.92
CA SER A 133 15.70 5.99 -9.69
C SER A 133 15.49 7.39 -10.26
N ASP A 134 15.98 8.42 -9.57
CA ASP A 134 15.91 9.81 -10.02
C ASP A 134 17.26 10.53 -9.83
N PRO A 135 18.07 10.69 -10.90
CA PRO A 135 19.36 11.36 -10.81
C PRO A 135 19.25 12.86 -10.54
N VAL A 136 18.08 13.49 -10.77
CA VAL A 136 17.88 14.92 -10.51
C VAL A 136 17.93 15.20 -9.01
N LYS A 137 17.35 14.33 -8.19
CA LYS A 137 17.36 14.48 -6.72
C LYS A 137 18.75 14.40 -6.12
N VAL A 138 19.64 13.61 -6.72
CA VAL A 138 21.07 13.56 -6.34
C VAL A 138 21.72 14.92 -6.60
N MET A 139 21.42 15.54 -7.74
CA MET A 139 21.96 16.87 -8.09
C MET A 139 21.45 17.95 -7.17
N ASP A 140 20.15 17.98 -6.90
CA ASP A 140 19.54 18.94 -5.97
C ASP A 140 20.17 18.83 -4.58
N PHE A 141 20.42 17.60 -4.10
CA PHE A 141 21.12 17.37 -2.84
C PHE A 141 22.57 17.89 -2.87
N ILE A 142 23.35 17.57 -3.92
CA ILE A 142 24.73 18.06 -4.09
C ILE A 142 24.77 19.59 -4.13
N GLN A 143 23.84 20.21 -4.85
CA GLN A 143 23.76 21.66 -4.99
C GLN A 143 23.35 22.32 -3.67
N ALA A 144 22.45 21.72 -2.89
CA ALA A 144 22.07 22.21 -1.58
C ALA A 144 23.23 22.21 -0.58
N VAL A 145 24.10 21.19 -0.61
CA VAL A 145 25.26 21.09 0.28
C VAL A 145 26.51 21.82 -0.23
N SER A 146 26.60 22.07 -1.54
CA SER A 146 27.75 22.70 -2.18
C SER A 146 27.35 23.66 -3.32
N PRO A 147 26.64 24.74 -3.00
CA PRO A 147 26.01 25.63 -3.99
C PRO A 147 27.00 26.32 -4.93
N GLU A 148 28.29 26.36 -4.58
CA GLU A 148 29.33 27.07 -5.35
C GLU A 148 30.13 26.19 -6.32
N THR A 149 29.91 24.87 -6.38
CA THR A 149 30.87 23.95 -7.03
C THR A 149 30.42 23.25 -8.31
N TYR A 150 29.12 23.23 -8.64
CA TYR A 150 28.63 22.43 -9.77
C TYR A 150 27.59 23.16 -10.62
N SER A 151 27.97 23.46 -11.88
CA SER A 151 27.02 23.82 -12.94
C SER A 151 26.38 22.56 -13.51
N TYR A 152 25.07 22.60 -13.77
CA TYR A 152 24.28 21.52 -14.38
C TYR A 152 24.92 20.91 -15.65
N SER A 153 25.77 21.67 -16.34
CA SER A 153 26.49 21.25 -17.55
C SER A 153 27.77 20.44 -17.31
N SER A 154 28.24 20.29 -16.07
CA SER A 154 29.61 19.83 -15.79
C SER A 154 29.71 18.39 -15.26
N ILE A 155 28.59 17.73 -14.95
CA ILE A 155 28.59 16.36 -14.42
C ILE A 155 28.22 15.38 -15.53
N VAL A 156 29.24 14.87 -16.24
CA VAL A 156 29.10 13.75 -17.16
C VAL A 156 29.21 12.46 -16.35
N PHE A 157 28.09 11.79 -16.06
CA PHE A 157 28.15 10.42 -15.57
C PHE A 157 28.64 9.52 -16.70
N HIS A 158 29.91 9.11 -16.64
CA HIS A 158 30.36 7.92 -17.36
C HIS A 158 29.76 6.71 -16.64
N ILE A 159 28.55 6.32 -17.06
CA ILE A 159 28.04 4.99 -16.78
C ILE A 159 28.88 4.06 -17.66
N ASN A 160 29.94 3.48 -17.10
CA ASN A 160 30.63 2.37 -17.74
C ASN A 160 29.61 1.25 -17.92
N SER A 161 29.08 1.12 -19.13
CA SER A 161 28.34 -0.06 -19.56
C SER A 161 29.30 -1.26 -19.60
N THR A 162 29.57 -1.84 -18.44
CA THR A 162 30.05 -3.22 -18.37
C THR A 162 28.90 -4.11 -18.82
N ASN A 163 29.03 -4.59 -20.06
CA ASN A 163 28.20 -5.55 -20.75
C ASN A 163 27.57 -6.60 -19.81
N VAL A 164 26.24 -6.49 -19.62
CA VAL A 164 25.43 -7.67 -19.30
C VAL A 164 24.87 -8.15 -20.64
N ASN A 165 25.53 -9.16 -21.22
CA ASN A 165 24.94 -9.96 -22.29
C ASN A 165 23.72 -10.68 -21.70
N LEU A 166 22.52 -10.20 -22.02
CA LEU A 166 21.31 -11.02 -21.97
C LEU A 166 21.19 -11.69 -23.34
N CYS A 167 21.59 -12.96 -23.39
CA CYS A 167 21.15 -13.85 -24.46
C CYS A 167 19.62 -13.98 -24.40
N TYR A 168 19.00 -13.93 -25.58
CA TYR A 168 17.57 -14.13 -25.86
C TYR A 168 16.97 -15.35 -25.17
#